data_AF-A0A2A4UPC9-F1
#
_entry.id   AF-A0A2A4UPC9-F1
#
_cell.length_a   1.000
_cell.length_b   1.000
_cell.length_c   1.000
_cell.angle_alpha   90.00
_cell.angle_beta   90.00
_cell.angle_gamma   90.00
#
_symmetry.space_group_name_H-M   'P 1'
#
loop_
_entity.id
_entity.type
_entity.pdbx_description
1 polymer ?
#
loop_
_entity_poly.entity_id
_entity_poly.type
_entity_poly.pdbx_seq_one_letter_code
_entity_poly.pdbx_strand_id
1 'polypeptide(L)'
;MIIRYDVDSSPHQALFENKTYSTIHSDQLARYRDQFPGFKHYKYLKLARVNYNERRLAKKYGYDVLTSYDLFDAINLIGLESEILAQYKQFLLNHFIEPINQIESVLVSENKYDLFSDIQAQQYLIDLLYEKIDGLNDALYFKSSSNLGGSPWTQLDICKREHAYSNISEYLFWRIDKRSGSYYLRLNQYARVDSIDERRKFENLELLREVIKPLFKNHGLCVSDPSDRGVKESEVCIVFFKDNNLKTIREVLADLTLEIVEKYWNIDFQ
;
A
#
# COMPACT_ATOMS: atom_id res chain seq x y z
N MET A 1 -8.22 0.53 23.27
CA MET A 1 -9.21 0.04 24.25
C MET A 1 -8.56 -1.01 25.14
N ILE A 2 -8.76 -0.93 26.45
CA ILE A 2 -8.28 -1.96 27.39
C ILE A 2 -9.50 -2.70 27.91
N ILE A 3 -9.50 -4.02 27.79
CA ILE A 3 -10.51 -4.90 28.37
C ILE A 3 -9.87 -5.65 29.53
N ARG A 4 -10.57 -5.68 30.66
CA ARG A 4 -10.23 -6.50 31.83
C ARG A 4 -11.35 -7.51 32.01
N TYR A 5 -11.00 -8.77 32.24
CA TYR A 5 -11.95 -9.86 32.34
C TYR A 5 -11.36 -11.02 33.15
N ASP A 6 -12.22 -11.84 33.73
CA ASP A 6 -11.82 -13.03 34.49
C ASP A 6 -12.15 -14.29 33.69
N VAL A 7 -11.22 -15.24 33.66
CA VAL A 7 -11.45 -16.59 33.12
C VAL A 7 -10.99 -17.58 34.18
N ASP A 8 -11.88 -18.48 34.61
CA ASP A 8 -11.61 -19.46 35.67
C ASP A 8 -11.01 -18.80 36.93
N SER A 9 -11.62 -17.68 37.35
CA SER A 9 -11.18 -16.84 38.48
C SER A 9 -9.77 -16.25 38.37
N SER A 10 -9.16 -16.28 37.17
CA SER A 10 -7.88 -15.65 36.88
C SER A 10 -8.09 -14.32 36.14
N PRO A 11 -7.59 -13.19 36.68
CA PRO A 11 -7.74 -11.90 36.03
C PRO A 11 -6.83 -11.80 34.81
N HIS A 12 -7.41 -11.28 33.73
CA HIS A 12 -6.74 -11.10 32.45
C HIS A 12 -6.99 -9.70 31.91
N GLN A 13 -6.05 -9.26 31.07
CA GLN A 13 -6.12 -7.98 30.40
C GLN A 13 -5.78 -8.16 28.93
N ALA A 14 -6.56 -7.50 28.08
CA ALA A 14 -6.34 -7.43 26.64
C ALA A 14 -6.32 -5.97 26.19
N LEU A 15 -5.37 -5.65 25.30
CA LEU A 15 -5.25 -4.34 24.69
C LEU A 15 -5.64 -4.46 23.22
N PHE A 16 -6.59 -3.64 22.82
CA PHE A 16 -7.06 -3.53 21.44
C PHE A 16 -6.68 -2.17 20.87
N GLU A 17 -5.95 -2.14 19.76
CA GLU A 17 -5.88 -0.98 18.88
C GLU A 17 -6.95 -1.13 17.81
N ASN A 18 -7.89 -0.18 17.77
CA ASN A 18 -9.05 -0.24 16.88
C ASN A 18 -8.91 0.83 15.79
N LYS A 19 -9.00 0.43 14.53
CA LYS A 19 -9.00 1.33 13.37
C LYS A 19 -10.22 1.09 12.51
N THR A 20 -10.82 2.15 11.98
CA THR A 20 -11.83 2.01 10.93
C THR A 20 -11.14 1.98 9.57
N TYR A 21 -10.56 3.11 9.14
CA TYR A 21 -9.87 3.25 7.84
C TYR A 21 -8.37 3.59 7.97
N SER A 22 -7.96 4.21 9.07
CA SER A 22 -6.58 4.69 9.25
C SER A 22 -5.58 3.55 9.46
N THR A 23 -4.30 3.86 9.21
CA THR A 23 -3.19 2.91 9.32
C THR A 23 -2.43 3.06 10.64
N ILE A 24 -1.50 2.14 10.90
CA ILE A 24 -0.53 2.24 11.99
C ILE A 24 0.43 3.40 11.67
N HIS A 25 0.56 4.35 12.60
CA HIS A 25 1.50 5.46 12.45
C HIS A 25 2.73 5.25 13.33
N SER A 26 3.93 5.32 12.73
CA SER A 26 5.20 5.26 13.45
C SER A 26 5.31 4.00 14.33
N ASP A 27 5.92 4.11 15.51
CA ASP A 27 6.05 3.04 16.50
C ASP A 27 4.83 2.94 17.44
N GLN A 28 3.62 3.29 16.97
CA GLN A 28 2.42 3.33 17.82
C GLN A 28 2.20 2.01 18.58
N LEU A 29 2.26 0.87 17.89
CA LEU A 29 2.05 -0.44 18.51
C LEU A 29 3.17 -0.80 19.49
N ALA A 30 4.43 -0.46 19.17
CA ALA A 30 5.55 -0.67 20.07
C ALA A 30 5.36 0.13 21.37
N ARG A 31 5.05 1.43 21.26
CA ARG A 31 4.80 2.29 22.42
C ARG A 31 3.67 1.78 23.31
N TYR A 32 2.60 1.25 22.73
CA TYR A 32 1.51 0.67 23.53
C TYR A 32 1.95 -0.59 24.26
N ARG A 33 2.81 -1.41 23.66
CA ARG A 33 3.37 -2.59 24.32
C ARG A 33 4.32 -2.20 25.45
N ASP A 34 5.14 -1.18 25.25
CA ASP A 34 6.06 -0.65 26.26
C ASP A 34 5.31 0.01 27.43
N GLN A 35 4.23 0.75 27.14
CA GLN A 35 3.41 1.44 28.14
C GLN A 35 2.53 0.47 28.94
N PHE A 36 2.08 -0.62 28.33
CA PHE A 36 1.18 -1.60 28.93
C PHE A 36 1.79 -3.02 28.85
N PRO A 37 2.91 -3.28 29.53
CA PRO A 37 3.57 -4.58 29.48
C PRO A 37 2.75 -5.65 30.21
N GLY A 38 2.89 -6.91 29.80
CA GLY A 38 2.32 -8.07 30.51
C GLY A 38 0.84 -8.33 30.27
N PHE A 39 0.20 -7.64 29.31
CA PHE A 39 -1.16 -7.97 28.91
C PHE A 39 -1.18 -9.35 28.23
N LYS A 40 -2.23 -10.14 28.51
CA LYS A 40 -2.35 -11.51 27.98
C LYS A 40 -2.54 -11.50 26.46
N HIS A 41 -3.25 -10.50 25.94
CA HIS A 41 -3.49 -10.34 24.51
C HIS A 41 -3.27 -8.91 24.03
N TYR A 42 -2.65 -8.79 22.86
CA TYR A 42 -2.56 -7.57 22.09
C TYR A 42 -3.27 -7.82 20.75
N LYS A 43 -4.31 -7.06 20.45
CA LYS A 43 -5.15 -7.23 19.27
C LYS A 43 -5.13 -5.95 18.44
N TYR A 44 -4.93 -6.07 17.14
CA TYR A 44 -5.08 -5.00 16.17
C TYR A 44 -6.33 -5.27 15.35
N LEU A 45 -7.42 -4.54 15.64
CA LEU A 45 -8.69 -4.68 14.95
C LEU A 45 -8.83 -3.56 13.92
N LYS A 46 -9.06 -3.93 12.65
CA LYS A 46 -9.39 -2.98 11.59
C LYS A 46 -10.63 -3.40 10.83
N LEU A 47 -11.56 -2.47 10.62
CA LEU A 47 -12.79 -2.76 9.86
C LEU A 47 -12.55 -2.71 8.35
N ALA A 48 -11.87 -1.67 7.86
CA ALA A 48 -11.38 -1.63 6.50
C ALA A 48 -10.27 -2.66 6.27
N ARG A 49 -9.89 -2.84 5.01
CA ARG A 49 -8.85 -3.78 4.61
C ARG A 49 -7.56 -3.53 5.40
N VAL A 50 -7.05 -4.58 6.03
CA VAL A 50 -5.71 -4.59 6.64
C VAL A 50 -4.71 -4.86 5.52
N ASN A 51 -3.84 -3.92 5.20
CA ASN A 51 -2.85 -4.10 4.15
C ASN A 51 -1.66 -4.96 4.60
N TYR A 52 -0.81 -5.39 3.66
CA TYR A 52 0.33 -6.26 3.93
C TYR A 52 1.29 -5.66 4.98
N ASN A 53 1.61 -4.37 4.84
CA ASN A 53 2.50 -3.68 5.78
C ASN A 53 1.91 -3.64 7.20
N GLU A 54 0.60 -3.39 7.34
CA GLU A 54 -0.08 -3.38 8.63
C GLU A 54 -0.03 -4.76 9.29
N ARG A 55 -0.29 -5.84 8.54
CA ARG A 55 -0.18 -7.22 9.05
C ARG A 55 1.23 -7.51 9.55
N ARG A 56 2.25 -7.12 8.78
CA ARG A 56 3.65 -7.32 9.12
C ARG A 56 4.04 -6.54 10.39
N LEU A 57 3.64 -5.27 10.49
CA LEU A 57 3.92 -4.43 11.66
C LEU A 57 3.20 -4.93 12.91
N ALA A 58 1.92 -5.31 12.80
CA ALA A 58 1.17 -5.89 13.90
C ALA A 58 1.88 -7.16 14.42
N LYS A 59 2.24 -8.08 13.53
CA LYS A 59 2.98 -9.30 13.88
C LYS A 59 4.34 -8.99 14.51
N LYS A 60 5.12 -8.05 13.93
CA LYS A 60 6.42 -7.61 14.47
C LYS A 60 6.31 -7.17 15.93
N TYR A 61 5.25 -6.44 16.26
CA TYR A 61 5.00 -5.95 17.60
C TYR A 61 4.14 -6.89 18.46
N GLY A 62 3.88 -8.13 18.00
CA GLY A 62 3.17 -9.18 18.73
C GLY A 62 1.68 -8.94 18.93
N TYR A 63 1.04 -8.25 17.99
CA TYR A 63 -0.41 -8.07 17.94
C TYR A 63 -1.02 -9.12 17.00
N ASP A 64 -2.09 -9.77 17.45
CA ASP A 64 -2.93 -10.55 16.55
C ASP A 64 -3.85 -9.63 15.75
N VAL A 65 -3.93 -9.84 14.45
CA VAL A 65 -4.77 -9.03 13.56
C VAL A 65 -6.19 -9.58 13.55
N LEU A 66 -7.17 -8.71 13.72
CA LEU A 66 -8.58 -8.98 13.58
C LEU A 66 -9.17 -8.05 12.51
N THR A 67 -10.08 -8.57 11.71
CA THR A 67 -10.74 -7.89 10.60
C THR A 67 -12.22 -7.64 10.89
N SER A 68 -12.93 -7.01 9.97
CA SER A 68 -14.39 -6.89 10.02
C SER A 68 -15.10 -8.25 10.00
N TYR A 69 -14.54 -9.28 9.33
CA TYR A 69 -15.07 -10.65 9.37
C TYR A 69 -14.99 -11.25 10.77
N ASP A 70 -13.82 -11.18 11.40
CA ASP A 70 -13.62 -11.73 12.74
C ASP A 70 -14.57 -11.09 13.75
N LEU A 71 -14.80 -9.78 13.62
CA LEU A 71 -15.76 -9.07 14.46
C LEU A 71 -17.20 -9.49 14.16
N PHE A 72 -17.59 -9.58 12.89
CA PHE A 72 -18.92 -10.02 12.48
C PHE A 72 -19.24 -11.42 13.00
N ASP A 73 -18.31 -12.36 12.85
CA ASP A 73 -18.44 -13.73 13.34
C ASP A 73 -18.52 -13.76 14.85
N ALA A 74 -17.67 -13.00 15.56
CA ALA A 74 -17.74 -12.90 17.01
C ALA A 74 -19.11 -12.39 17.50
N ILE A 75 -19.71 -11.40 16.83
CA ILE A 75 -21.05 -10.90 17.20
C ILE A 75 -22.13 -11.93 16.87
N ASN A 76 -21.98 -12.74 15.81
CA ASN A 76 -22.90 -13.82 15.51
C ASN A 76 -22.88 -14.95 16.54
N LEU A 77 -21.76 -15.15 17.22
CA LEU A 77 -21.65 -16.12 18.32
C LEU A 77 -22.31 -15.63 19.62
N ILE A 78 -22.47 -14.33 19.79
CA ILE A 78 -23.21 -13.76 20.92
C ILE A 78 -24.69 -14.05 20.63
N GLY A 79 -25.24 -15.12 21.23
CA GLY A 79 -26.64 -15.54 21.12
C GLY A 79 -27.65 -14.56 21.75
N LEU A 80 -27.32 -13.27 21.77
CA LEU A 80 -28.17 -12.19 22.24
C LEU A 80 -28.95 -11.61 21.07
N GLU A 81 -30.27 -11.74 21.12
CA GLU A 81 -31.15 -11.04 20.19
C GLU A 81 -31.27 -9.57 20.59
N SER A 82 -30.74 -8.69 19.75
CA SER A 82 -30.77 -7.24 19.95
C SER A 82 -30.84 -6.54 18.60
N GLU A 83 -31.78 -5.60 18.46
CA GLU A 83 -31.91 -4.79 17.25
C GLU A 83 -30.63 -4.00 16.94
N ILE A 84 -29.96 -3.49 17.98
CA ILE A 84 -28.68 -2.77 17.85
C ILE A 84 -27.61 -3.69 17.27
N LEU A 85 -27.52 -4.95 17.74
CA LEU A 85 -26.57 -5.91 17.20
C LEU A 85 -26.90 -6.28 15.76
N ALA A 86 -28.18 -6.42 15.41
CA ALA A 86 -28.60 -6.68 14.04
C ALA A 86 -28.21 -5.54 13.09
N GLN A 87 -28.46 -4.28 13.49
CA GLN A 87 -28.06 -3.10 12.72
C GLN A 87 -26.54 -3.01 12.58
N TYR A 88 -25.79 -3.30 13.63
CA TYR A 88 -24.33 -3.27 13.58
C TYR A 88 -23.74 -4.37 12.68
N LYS A 89 -24.31 -5.58 12.72
CA LYS A 89 -23.95 -6.67 11.78
C LYS A 89 -24.17 -6.24 10.33
N GLN A 90 -25.32 -5.65 10.02
CA GLN A 90 -25.62 -5.16 8.67
C GLN A 90 -24.65 -4.04 8.26
N PHE A 91 -24.29 -3.16 9.19
CA PHE A 91 -23.31 -2.12 8.95
C PHE A 91 -21.93 -2.70 8.58
N LEU A 92 -21.44 -3.69 9.34
CA LEU A 92 -20.18 -4.38 9.03
C LEU A 92 -20.23 -5.05 7.65
N LEU A 93 -21.34 -5.73 7.35
CA LEU A 93 -21.56 -6.43 6.09
C LEU A 93 -21.48 -5.46 4.90
N ASN A 94 -22.32 -4.43 4.90
CA ASN A 94 -22.52 -3.54 3.75
C ASN A 94 -21.37 -2.55 3.55
N HIS A 95 -20.73 -2.09 4.63
CA HIS A 95 -19.73 -1.02 4.54
C HIS A 95 -18.29 -1.52 4.47
N PHE A 96 -18.03 -2.76 4.88
CA PHE A 96 -16.66 -3.29 4.93
C PHE A 96 -16.54 -4.64 4.25
N ILE A 97 -17.26 -5.64 4.72
CA ILE A 97 -17.12 -7.04 4.28
C ILE A 97 -17.43 -7.18 2.78
N GLU A 98 -18.62 -6.78 2.33
CA GLU A 98 -18.99 -6.90 0.91
C GLU A 98 -18.11 -6.05 -0.02
N PRO A 99 -17.82 -4.76 0.28
CA PRO A 99 -16.90 -3.97 -0.55
C PRO A 99 -15.49 -4.56 -0.63
N ILE A 100 -14.93 -5.06 0.48
CA ILE A 100 -13.61 -5.71 0.48
C ILE A 100 -13.66 -6.98 -0.37
N ASN A 101 -14.66 -7.84 -0.17
CA ASN A 101 -14.86 -9.03 -0.99
C ASN A 101 -14.96 -8.70 -2.47
N GLN A 102 -15.70 -7.65 -2.83
CA GLN A 102 -15.82 -7.20 -4.21
C GLN A 102 -14.45 -6.84 -4.77
N ILE A 103 -13.66 -6.02 -4.07
CA ILE A 103 -12.31 -5.65 -4.49
C ILE A 103 -11.45 -6.90 -4.70
N GLU A 104 -11.40 -7.80 -3.72
CA GLU A 104 -10.48 -8.94 -3.74
C GLU A 104 -10.88 -10.03 -4.74
N SER A 105 -12.18 -10.16 -5.04
CA SER A 105 -12.68 -11.16 -5.98
C SER A 105 -12.71 -10.67 -7.43
N VAL A 106 -13.08 -9.41 -7.70
CA VAL A 106 -13.35 -8.93 -9.06
C VAL A 106 -12.31 -7.98 -9.64
N LEU A 107 -11.55 -7.24 -8.82
CA LEU A 107 -10.65 -6.18 -9.32
C LEU A 107 -9.75 -6.69 -10.45
N VAL A 108 -9.02 -7.77 -10.18
CA VAL A 108 -8.07 -8.35 -11.13
C VAL A 108 -8.75 -9.31 -12.10
N SER A 109 -9.65 -10.16 -11.62
CA SER A 109 -10.25 -11.24 -12.41
C SER A 109 -11.17 -10.73 -13.52
N GLU A 110 -11.88 -9.62 -13.27
CA GLU A 110 -12.80 -8.98 -14.20
C GLU A 110 -12.25 -7.67 -14.80
N ASN A 111 -10.99 -7.34 -14.53
CA ASN A 111 -10.32 -6.13 -15.03
C ASN A 111 -11.06 -4.81 -14.64
N LYS A 112 -11.60 -4.75 -13.40
CA LYS A 112 -12.43 -3.65 -12.89
C LYS A 112 -11.61 -2.48 -12.34
N TYR A 113 -10.75 -1.88 -13.16
CA TYR A 113 -9.86 -0.79 -12.73
C TYR A 113 -10.59 0.50 -12.33
N ASP A 114 -11.89 0.63 -12.60
CA ASP A 114 -12.74 1.72 -12.10
C ASP A 114 -12.85 1.72 -10.56
N LEU A 115 -12.70 0.56 -9.92
CA LEU A 115 -12.67 0.42 -8.47
C LEU A 115 -11.50 1.17 -7.81
N PHE A 116 -10.47 1.59 -8.56
CA PHE A 116 -9.38 2.42 -8.03
C PHE A 116 -9.81 3.82 -7.59
N SER A 117 -11.10 4.19 -7.73
CA SER A 117 -11.68 5.29 -6.96
C SER A 117 -11.66 5.06 -5.46
N ASP A 118 -11.61 3.80 -5.02
CA ASP A 118 -11.44 3.41 -3.62
C ASP A 118 -9.95 3.19 -3.30
N ILE A 119 -9.48 3.76 -2.20
CA ILE A 119 -8.11 3.57 -1.70
C ILE A 119 -7.81 2.11 -1.39
N GLN A 120 -8.79 1.34 -0.92
CA GLN A 120 -8.63 -0.08 -0.58
C GLN A 120 -8.35 -0.94 -1.81
N ALA A 121 -8.93 -0.58 -2.97
CA ALA A 121 -8.63 -1.25 -4.24
C ALA A 121 -7.20 -0.97 -4.70
N GLN A 122 -6.75 0.28 -4.54
CA GLN A 122 -5.36 0.63 -4.84
C GLN A 122 -4.37 -0.08 -3.91
N GLN A 123 -4.68 -0.12 -2.60
CA GLN A 123 -3.91 -0.87 -1.61
C GLN A 123 -3.86 -2.36 -1.95
N TYR A 124 -4.95 -2.97 -2.40
CA TYR A 124 -4.98 -4.38 -2.76
C TYR A 124 -3.99 -4.70 -3.90
N LEU A 125 -4.00 -3.94 -5.00
CA LEU A 125 -3.06 -4.20 -6.10
C LEU A 125 -1.59 -4.00 -5.68
N ILE A 126 -1.29 -2.90 -4.98
CA ILE A 126 0.09 -2.62 -4.54
C ILE A 126 0.55 -3.61 -3.46
N ASP A 127 -0.34 -4.09 -2.60
CA ASP A 127 -0.02 -5.13 -1.63
C ASP A 127 0.37 -6.45 -2.28
N LEU A 128 -0.32 -6.85 -3.36
CA LEU A 128 0.03 -8.07 -4.10
C LEU A 128 1.45 -7.99 -4.66
N LEU A 129 1.92 -6.80 -5.04
CA LEU A 129 3.30 -6.57 -5.38
C LEU A 129 4.19 -6.62 -4.13
N TYR A 130 3.84 -5.85 -3.10
CA TYR A 130 4.68 -5.71 -1.91
C TYR A 130 4.96 -7.06 -1.25
N GLU A 131 3.96 -7.91 -1.12
CA GLU A 131 4.11 -9.26 -0.57
C GLU A 131 5.11 -10.12 -1.35
N LYS A 132 5.16 -9.98 -2.68
CA LYS A 132 6.09 -10.73 -3.53
C LYS A 132 7.53 -10.23 -3.46
N ILE A 133 7.73 -8.97 -3.13
CA ILE A 133 9.05 -8.34 -3.10
C ILE A 133 9.52 -7.99 -1.69
N ASP A 134 8.81 -8.38 -0.63
CA ASP A 134 9.21 -8.09 0.75
C ASP A 134 10.61 -8.66 1.02
N GLY A 135 11.45 -7.86 1.68
CA GLY A 135 12.85 -8.19 1.90
C GLY A 135 13.77 -7.98 0.69
N LEU A 136 13.29 -7.46 -0.44
CA LEU A 136 14.16 -7.13 -1.59
C LEU A 136 15.26 -6.13 -1.23
N ASN A 137 14.90 -5.06 -0.51
CA ASN A 137 15.84 -4.06 0.01
C ASN A 137 15.19 -3.20 1.12
N ASP A 138 16.02 -2.42 1.82
CA ASP A 138 15.59 -1.54 2.91
C ASP A 138 14.85 -0.28 2.45
N ALA A 139 14.80 0.01 1.14
CA ALA A 139 14.06 1.13 0.59
C ALA A 139 12.56 0.85 0.46
N LEU A 140 12.13 -0.40 0.62
CA LEU A 140 10.71 -0.77 0.52
C LEU A 140 9.87 -0.05 1.56
N TYR A 141 8.98 0.81 1.09
CA TYR A 141 8.11 1.57 1.98
C TYR A 141 6.73 1.83 1.36
N PHE A 142 5.69 1.35 2.05
CA PHE A 142 4.30 1.45 1.62
C PHE A 142 3.61 2.70 2.20
N LYS A 143 2.94 3.47 1.34
CA LYS A 143 2.19 4.68 1.70
C LYS A 143 0.82 4.68 1.03
N SER A 144 -0.17 5.24 1.68
CA SER A 144 -1.45 5.55 1.04
C SER A 144 -2.08 6.77 1.68
N SER A 145 -2.68 7.65 0.87
CA SER A 145 -3.41 8.83 1.35
C SER A 145 -4.37 9.34 0.27
N SER A 146 -4.74 10.60 0.36
CA SER A 146 -5.55 11.31 -0.64
C SER A 146 -4.81 12.55 -1.15
N ASN A 147 -4.97 12.85 -2.43
CA ASN A 147 -4.54 14.10 -3.04
C ASN A 147 -5.40 15.27 -2.52
N LEU A 148 -4.94 16.51 -2.75
CA LEU A 148 -5.79 17.69 -2.64
C LEU A 148 -7.00 17.51 -3.60
N GLY A 149 -8.21 17.53 -3.06
CA GLY A 149 -9.44 17.18 -3.80
C GLY A 149 -9.96 15.75 -3.55
N GLY A 150 -9.32 14.99 -2.66
CA GLY A 150 -9.87 13.74 -2.11
C GLY A 150 -9.59 12.47 -2.91
N SER A 151 -9.04 12.58 -4.13
CA SER A 151 -8.70 11.41 -4.94
C SER A 151 -7.62 10.57 -4.25
N PRO A 152 -7.84 9.26 -4.01
CA PRO A 152 -6.88 8.44 -3.28
C PRO A 152 -5.65 8.14 -4.12
N TRP A 153 -4.54 7.92 -3.43
CA TRP A 153 -3.32 7.38 -4.00
C TRP A 153 -2.70 6.33 -3.05
N THR A 154 -2.09 5.32 -3.64
CA THR A 154 -1.28 4.30 -2.95
C THR A 154 0.06 4.19 -3.65
N GLN A 155 1.12 4.09 -2.87
CA GLN A 155 2.51 4.11 -3.31
C GLN A 155 3.33 3.04 -2.60
N LEU A 156 4.27 2.45 -3.33
CA LEU A 156 5.31 1.58 -2.81
C LEU A 156 6.67 2.06 -3.32
N ASP A 157 7.50 2.58 -2.41
CA ASP A 157 8.91 2.86 -2.69
C ASP A 157 9.63 1.53 -2.94
N ILE A 158 10.45 1.45 -3.99
CA ILE A 158 11.16 0.22 -4.42
C ILE A 158 12.68 0.38 -4.49
N CYS A 159 13.18 1.62 -4.59
CA CYS A 159 14.61 1.92 -4.59
C CYS A 159 14.86 3.22 -3.83
N LYS A 160 16.05 3.32 -3.25
CA LYS A 160 16.59 4.55 -2.67
C LYS A 160 18.08 4.64 -2.99
N ARG A 161 18.49 5.69 -3.69
CA ARG A 161 19.92 6.02 -3.89
C ARG A 161 20.29 7.16 -2.96
N GLU A 162 21.09 6.87 -1.95
CA GLU A 162 21.60 7.91 -1.05
C GLU A 162 22.53 8.86 -1.80
N HIS A 163 22.49 10.15 -1.47
CA HIS A 163 23.40 11.15 -2.03
C HIS A 163 23.40 11.23 -3.57
N ALA A 164 22.27 10.89 -4.22
CA ALA A 164 22.13 10.96 -5.68
C ALA A 164 22.37 12.38 -6.21
N TYR A 165 21.96 13.40 -5.45
CA TYR A 165 22.18 14.80 -5.76
C TYR A 165 22.79 15.49 -4.53
N SER A 166 24.12 15.44 -4.42
CA SER A 166 24.88 15.99 -3.30
C SER A 166 24.49 15.34 -1.95
N ASN A 167 23.62 15.96 -1.16
CA ASN A 167 23.11 15.42 0.11
C ASN A 167 21.66 14.93 0.03
N ILE A 168 21.09 14.87 -1.18
CA ILE A 168 19.69 14.54 -1.42
C ILE A 168 19.60 13.11 -1.96
N SER A 169 18.84 12.28 -1.27
CA SER A 169 18.52 10.93 -1.73
C SER A 169 17.46 10.97 -2.83
N GLU A 170 17.59 10.05 -3.77
CA GLU A 170 16.58 9.76 -4.78
C GLU A 170 15.82 8.50 -4.42
N TYR A 171 14.54 8.45 -4.78
CA TYR A 171 13.67 7.30 -4.61
C TYR A 171 13.01 6.95 -5.93
N LEU A 172 12.87 5.65 -6.20
CA LEU A 172 11.92 5.15 -7.19
C LEU A 172 10.73 4.51 -6.49
N PHE A 173 9.54 4.74 -7.01
CA PHE A 173 8.33 4.16 -6.45
C PHE A 173 7.25 3.89 -7.50
N TRP A 174 6.45 2.86 -7.23
CA TRP A 174 5.18 2.63 -7.91
C TRP A 174 4.07 3.43 -7.25
N ARG A 175 3.15 3.98 -8.05
CA ARG A 175 1.95 4.62 -7.54
C ARG A 175 0.76 4.44 -8.48
N ILE A 176 -0.42 4.30 -7.90
CA ILE A 176 -1.69 4.36 -8.64
C ILE A 176 -2.25 5.78 -8.54
N ASP A 177 -2.68 6.34 -9.68
CA ASP A 177 -3.29 7.66 -9.74
C ASP A 177 -4.35 7.73 -10.86
N LYS A 178 -4.98 8.90 -11.01
CA LYS A 178 -6.03 9.18 -12.00
C LYS A 178 -5.68 10.41 -12.83
N ARG A 179 -5.77 10.29 -14.16
CA ARG A 179 -5.55 11.39 -15.11
C ARG A 179 -6.51 11.24 -16.28
N SER A 180 -7.14 12.35 -16.68
CA SER A 180 -8.06 12.40 -17.82
C SER A 180 -9.16 11.32 -17.77
N GLY A 181 -9.72 11.09 -16.58
CA GLY A 181 -10.80 10.11 -16.38
C GLY A 181 -10.37 8.64 -16.31
N SER A 182 -9.08 8.34 -16.50
CA SER A 182 -8.56 6.97 -16.48
C SER A 182 -7.57 6.75 -15.33
N TYR A 183 -7.51 5.52 -14.84
CA TYR A 183 -6.57 5.09 -13.82
C TYR A 183 -5.32 4.50 -14.46
N TYR A 184 -4.18 4.71 -13.82
CA TYR A 184 -2.89 4.22 -14.29
C TYR A 184 -1.96 3.87 -13.15
N LEU A 185 -1.04 2.94 -13.41
CA LEU A 185 0.12 2.67 -12.61
C LEU A 185 1.30 3.48 -13.18
N ARG A 186 2.02 4.20 -12.32
CA ARG A 186 3.20 4.95 -12.70
C ARG A 186 4.42 4.55 -11.89
N LEU A 187 5.56 4.46 -12.57
CA LEU A 187 6.87 4.45 -11.94
C LEU A 187 7.37 5.89 -11.92
N ASN A 188 7.72 6.39 -10.74
CA ASN A 188 8.19 7.77 -10.57
C ASN A 188 9.56 7.80 -9.94
N GLN A 189 10.31 8.85 -10.29
CA GLN A 189 11.53 9.26 -9.64
C GLN A 189 11.21 10.46 -8.74
N TYR A 190 11.66 10.42 -7.49
CA TYR A 190 11.56 11.54 -6.58
C TYR A 190 12.89 11.87 -5.92
N ALA A 191 13.27 13.14 -6.01
CA ALA A 191 14.35 13.72 -5.23
C ALA A 191 13.99 15.18 -4.95
N ARG A 192 14.14 15.62 -3.70
CA ARG A 192 13.79 16.99 -3.29
C ARG A 192 14.89 17.98 -3.67
N VAL A 193 15.34 17.94 -4.93
CA VAL A 193 16.40 18.81 -5.46
C VAL A 193 15.97 20.27 -5.48
N ASP A 194 16.95 21.15 -5.39
CA ASP A 194 16.81 22.58 -5.64
C ASP A 194 17.18 22.90 -7.10
N SER A 195 17.24 24.19 -7.44
CA SER A 195 17.57 24.63 -8.81
C SER A 195 19.00 24.29 -9.25
N ILE A 196 19.90 23.95 -8.32
CA ILE A 196 21.31 23.67 -8.64
C ILE A 196 21.40 22.27 -9.25
N ASP A 197 20.74 21.30 -8.64
CA ASP A 197 20.74 19.90 -9.06
C ASP A 197 19.64 19.56 -10.09
N GLU A 198 18.78 20.52 -10.45
CA GLU A 198 17.66 20.32 -11.38
C GLU A 198 18.10 19.75 -12.73
N ARG A 199 19.13 20.35 -13.35
CA ARG A 199 19.65 19.91 -14.65
C ARG A 199 20.16 18.48 -14.59
N ARG A 200 20.97 18.17 -13.56
CA ARG A 200 21.54 16.85 -13.32
C ARG A 200 20.44 15.80 -13.12
N LYS A 201 19.38 16.15 -12.38
CA LYS A 201 18.22 15.28 -12.19
C LYS A 201 17.50 14.97 -13.50
N PHE A 202 17.32 15.96 -14.38
CA PHE A 202 16.71 15.70 -15.68
C PHE A 202 17.61 14.83 -16.59
N GLU A 203 18.92 15.06 -16.60
CA GLU A 203 19.87 14.21 -17.32
C GLU A 203 19.82 12.74 -16.83
N ASN A 204 19.78 12.54 -15.50
CA ASN A 204 19.64 11.21 -14.91
C ASN A 204 18.26 10.59 -15.17
N LEU A 205 17.18 11.38 -15.18
CA LEU A 205 15.83 10.92 -15.52
C LEU A 205 15.74 10.39 -16.95
N GLU A 206 16.34 11.09 -17.92
CA GLU A 206 16.32 10.65 -19.32
C GLU A 206 17.07 9.33 -19.48
N LEU A 207 18.26 9.20 -18.88
CA LEU A 207 19.01 7.95 -18.87
C LEU A 207 18.20 6.82 -18.21
N LEU A 208 17.53 7.11 -17.09
CA LEU A 208 16.66 6.16 -16.42
C LEU A 208 15.50 5.68 -17.31
N ARG A 209 14.83 6.60 -18.00
CA ARG A 209 13.74 6.29 -18.93
C ARG A 209 14.22 5.43 -20.10
N GLU A 210 15.38 5.75 -20.68
CA GLU A 210 15.97 4.97 -21.77
C GLU A 210 16.27 3.53 -21.35
N VAL A 211 16.83 3.34 -20.16
CA VAL A 211 17.19 2.01 -19.64
C VAL A 211 15.95 1.18 -19.25
N ILE A 212 14.93 1.81 -18.68
CA ILE A 212 13.77 1.12 -18.12
C ILE A 212 12.68 0.84 -19.17
N LYS A 213 12.47 1.73 -20.14
CA LYS A 213 11.38 1.60 -21.13
C LYS A 213 11.35 0.25 -21.86
N PRO A 214 12.48 -0.35 -22.28
CA PRO A 214 12.48 -1.67 -22.91
C PRO A 214 11.92 -2.79 -22.03
N LEU A 215 12.08 -2.70 -20.70
CA LEU A 215 11.62 -3.73 -19.76
C LEU A 215 10.10 -3.91 -19.84
N PHE A 216 9.35 -2.80 -19.84
CA PHE A 216 7.88 -2.85 -19.94
C PHE A 216 7.41 -3.53 -21.23
N LYS A 217 8.08 -3.24 -22.36
CA LYS A 217 7.75 -3.85 -23.66
C LYS A 217 8.05 -5.34 -23.66
N ASN A 218 9.14 -5.77 -23.05
CA ASN A 218 9.50 -7.19 -22.91
C ASN A 218 8.45 -7.97 -22.11
N HIS A 219 7.81 -7.31 -21.14
CA HIS A 219 6.69 -7.84 -20.35
C HIS A 219 5.32 -7.66 -21.04
N GLY A 220 5.29 -7.21 -22.29
CA GLY A 220 4.05 -7.06 -23.07
C GLY A 220 3.14 -5.92 -22.59
N LEU A 221 3.67 -4.94 -21.85
CA LEU A 221 2.90 -3.79 -21.37
C LEU A 221 2.91 -2.64 -22.37
N CYS A 222 1.74 -2.04 -22.58
CA CYS A 222 1.55 -0.81 -23.32
C CYS A 222 1.86 0.38 -22.41
N VAL A 223 2.91 1.13 -22.74
CA VAL A 223 3.34 2.33 -22.01
C VAL A 223 2.87 3.60 -22.71
N SER A 224 2.59 4.64 -21.93
CA SER A 224 2.32 5.99 -22.42
C SER A 224 3.49 6.93 -22.12
N ASP A 225 3.56 8.03 -22.85
CA ASP A 225 4.61 9.03 -22.66
C ASP A 225 4.48 9.71 -21.28
N PRO A 226 5.57 9.74 -20.49
CA PRO A 226 5.58 10.41 -19.20
C PRO A 226 5.50 11.93 -19.36
N SER A 227 5.07 12.63 -18.31
CA SER A 227 5.16 14.08 -18.23
C SER A 227 6.53 14.52 -17.71
N ASP A 228 7.07 15.59 -18.30
CA ASP A 228 8.28 16.27 -17.82
C ASP A 228 7.99 17.34 -16.76
N ARG A 229 6.77 17.33 -16.21
CA ARG A 229 6.36 18.30 -15.19
C ARG A 229 6.83 17.85 -13.82
N GLY A 230 7.50 18.76 -13.13
CA GLY A 230 7.86 18.60 -11.73
C GLY A 230 9.36 18.39 -11.54
N VAL A 231 9.98 19.34 -10.85
CA VAL A 231 11.41 19.26 -10.50
C VAL A 231 11.65 18.17 -9.47
N LYS A 232 10.74 17.99 -8.51
CA LYS A 232 10.94 17.05 -7.39
C LYS A 232 10.49 15.63 -7.70
N GLU A 233 9.35 15.49 -8.35
CA GLU A 233 8.74 14.23 -8.74
C GLU A 233 8.60 14.23 -10.25
N SER A 234 9.09 13.18 -10.91
CA SER A 234 9.00 13.05 -12.37
C SER A 234 8.55 11.65 -12.73
N GLU A 235 7.70 11.56 -13.74
CA GLU A 235 7.20 10.27 -14.25
C GLU A 235 8.32 9.60 -15.07
N VAL A 236 8.62 8.34 -14.76
CA VAL A 236 9.57 7.53 -15.53
C VAL A 236 8.81 6.72 -16.58
N CYS A 237 7.70 6.08 -16.17
CA CYS A 237 6.86 5.28 -17.05
C CYS A 237 5.40 5.29 -16.57
N ILE A 238 4.46 5.21 -17.51
CA ILE A 238 3.03 5.16 -17.25
C ILE A 238 2.41 3.94 -17.95
N VAL A 239 1.63 3.17 -17.20
CA VAL A 239 0.85 2.03 -17.68
C VAL A 239 -0.63 2.28 -17.35
N PHE A 240 -1.42 2.65 -18.35
CA PHE A 240 -2.86 2.83 -18.18
C PHE A 240 -3.59 1.49 -18.10
N PHE A 241 -4.48 1.32 -17.12
CA PHE A 241 -5.25 0.08 -16.95
C PHE A 241 -6.31 -0.15 -18.03
N LYS A 242 -6.71 0.89 -18.76
CA LYS A 242 -7.58 0.74 -19.94
C LYS A 242 -6.87 0.06 -21.12
N ASP A 243 -5.55 0.18 -21.20
CA ASP A 243 -4.72 -0.34 -22.31
C ASP A 243 -3.98 -1.63 -21.91
N ASN A 244 -4.07 -2.03 -20.63
CA ASN A 244 -3.34 -3.14 -20.04
C ASN A 244 -4.24 -3.92 -19.09
N ASN A 245 -4.37 -5.23 -19.30
CA ASN A 245 -5.18 -6.07 -18.43
C ASN A 245 -4.55 -6.19 -17.02
N LEU A 246 -5.36 -6.03 -15.97
CA LEU A 246 -4.93 -6.10 -14.58
C LEU A 246 -4.33 -7.46 -14.19
N LYS A 247 -4.81 -8.56 -14.80
CA LYS A 247 -4.23 -9.88 -14.61
C LYS A 247 -2.80 -9.93 -15.12
N THR A 248 -2.57 -9.43 -16.34
CA THR A 248 -1.23 -9.32 -16.93
C THR A 248 -0.32 -8.47 -16.04
N ILE A 249 -0.78 -7.29 -15.61
CA ILE A 249 -0.02 -6.43 -14.69
C ILE A 249 0.33 -7.19 -13.41
N ARG A 250 -0.64 -7.82 -12.73
CA ARG A 250 -0.41 -8.58 -11.49
C ARG A 250 0.63 -9.71 -11.68
N GLU A 251 0.61 -10.36 -12.83
CA GLU A 251 1.52 -11.46 -13.14
C GLU A 251 2.96 -10.96 -13.32
N VAL A 252 3.16 -9.89 -14.10
CA VAL A 252 4.51 -9.42 -14.47
C VAL A 252 5.14 -8.40 -13.51
N LEU A 253 4.33 -7.71 -12.69
CA LEU A 253 4.80 -6.52 -11.96
C LEU A 253 5.92 -6.82 -10.96
N ALA A 254 5.95 -8.01 -10.37
CA ALA A 254 7.03 -8.40 -9.46
C ALA A 254 8.36 -8.58 -10.19
N ASP A 255 8.39 -9.38 -11.26
CA ASP A 255 9.59 -9.62 -12.07
C ASP A 255 10.08 -8.33 -12.71
N LEU A 256 9.17 -7.53 -13.28
CA LEU A 256 9.48 -6.20 -13.79
C LEU A 256 10.10 -5.30 -12.72
N THR A 257 9.60 -5.34 -11.47
CA THR A 257 10.17 -4.55 -10.37
C THR A 257 11.59 -5.01 -10.02
N LEU A 258 11.85 -6.32 -10.01
CA LEU A 258 13.19 -6.86 -9.77
C LEU A 258 14.18 -6.40 -10.84
N GLU A 259 13.80 -6.49 -12.13
CA GLU A 259 14.61 -6.01 -13.24
C GLU A 259 14.86 -4.49 -13.17
N ILE A 260 13.83 -3.71 -12.82
CA ILE A 260 13.97 -2.25 -12.62
C ILE A 260 14.97 -1.95 -11.51
N VAL A 261 14.87 -2.63 -10.37
CA VAL A 261 15.76 -2.43 -9.22
C VAL A 261 17.20 -2.79 -9.62
N GLU A 262 17.41 -3.94 -10.26
CA GLU A 262 18.73 -4.36 -10.75
C GLU A 262 19.31 -3.34 -11.73
N LYS A 263 18.55 -2.92 -12.73
CA LYS A 263 19.01 -1.92 -13.71
C LYS A 263 19.32 -0.60 -13.02
N TYR A 264 18.42 -0.11 -12.17
CA TYR A 264 18.59 1.16 -11.48
C TYR A 264 19.89 1.24 -10.70
N TRP A 265 20.33 0.16 -10.03
CA TRP A 265 21.59 0.14 -9.30
C TRP A 265 22.83 0.11 -10.18
N ASN A 266 22.71 -0.36 -11.43
CA ASN A 266 23.80 -0.46 -12.39
C ASN A 266 23.87 0.72 -13.37
N ILE A 267 23.01 1.74 -13.22
CA ILE A 267 23.12 2.96 -14.02
C ILE A 267 24.21 3.86 -13.44
N ASP A 268 25.18 4.17 -14.29
CA ASP A 268 26.20 5.21 -14.09
C ASP A 268 25.57 6.60 -14.29
N PHE A 269 24.91 7.09 -13.24
CA PHE A 269 24.41 8.46 -13.21
C PHE A 269 25.54 9.47 -13.09
N GLN A 270 25.35 10.63 -13.72
CA GLN A 270 26.25 11.77 -13.60
C GLN A 270 26.05 12.46 -12.26
#